data_AF-A0A0A1U941-F1
#
_entry.id   AF-A0A0A1U941-F1
#
_cell.length_a   1.000
_cell.length_b   1.000
_cell.length_c   1.000
_cell.angle_alpha   90.00
_cell.angle_beta   90.00
_cell.angle_gamma   90.00
#
_symmetry.space_group_name_H-M   'P 1'
#
loop_
_entity.id
_entity.type
_entity.pdbx_description
1 polymer ?
#
loop_
_entity_poly.entity_id
_entity_poly.type
_entity_poly.pdbx_seq_one_letter_code
_entity_poly.pdbx_strand_id
1 'polypeptide(L)'
;MTMKSTKTFTTKISESRTKKALSTASLILFSLNQDAKIKFNSTKESNYAEKVFIGEEFKIEGKVYTRPDFLKTAYLFNNEMHNIIKEAKRKGVRDVTVNYNMLRSMQNSVIPEVKEDQNSKVRNKNREAAFSNFLAVFLLERGFTLVTSTKKMKMSSKTIQFYAWAKIIPPVGNSFSVNENKKVLADVLKGLKNFISVFNIPPDCGSAELLCNIEQQNYLKINRPQKTPSAFQPSKVLFQVI
;
A
#
# COMPACT_ATOMS: atom_id res chain seq x y z
N MET A 1 12.78 41.09 19.76
CA MET A 1 12.93 39.63 19.92
C MET A 1 11.80 38.92 19.18
N THR A 2 12.09 38.35 18.01
CA THR A 2 11.09 37.72 17.13
C THR A 2 10.99 36.23 17.45
N MET A 3 9.88 35.80 18.06
CA MET A 3 9.54 34.39 18.20
C MET A 3 9.24 33.77 16.83
N LYS A 4 10.18 32.98 16.28
CA LYS A 4 9.96 32.22 15.05
C LYS A 4 9.20 30.91 15.34
N SER A 5 7.92 30.91 14.93
CA SER A 5 7.23 29.82 14.21
C SER A 5 7.66 28.36 14.48
N THR A 6 7.30 27.80 15.64
CA THR A 6 7.41 26.35 15.91
C THR A 6 6.14 25.57 15.50
N LYS A 7 4.95 26.22 15.48
CA LYS A 7 3.66 25.57 15.19
C LYS A 7 3.49 25.09 13.74
N THR A 8 4.10 25.78 12.78
CA THR A 8 3.92 25.54 11.33
C THR A 8 4.66 24.30 10.80
N PHE A 9 5.66 23.83 11.54
CA PHE A 9 6.50 22.68 11.14
C PHE A 9 5.84 21.35 11.54
N THR A 10 5.21 21.32 12.72
CA THR A 10 4.55 20.14 13.28
C THR A 10 3.32 19.72 12.46
N THR A 11 2.54 20.68 11.97
CA THR A 11 1.36 20.44 11.11
C THR A 11 1.74 19.83 9.76
N LYS A 12 2.75 20.40 9.07
CA LYS A 12 3.21 19.91 7.75
C LYS A 12 3.81 18.49 7.81
N ILE A 13 4.52 18.16 8.89
CA ILE A 13 5.08 16.81 9.09
C ILE A 13 3.94 15.80 9.33
N SER A 14 2.95 16.17 10.14
CA SER A 14 1.75 15.35 10.37
C SER A 14 0.99 15.05 9.07
N GLU A 15 0.69 16.08 8.28
CA GLU A 15 -0.01 15.94 6.99
C GLU A 15 0.73 15.03 6.00
N SER A 16 2.06 15.15 5.92
CA SER A 16 2.90 14.31 5.05
C SER A 16 2.86 12.84 5.47
N ARG A 17 2.90 12.56 6.79
CA ARG A 17 2.81 11.19 7.31
C ARG A 17 1.42 10.60 7.13
N THR A 18 0.37 11.35 7.44
CA THR A 18 -1.02 10.94 7.20
C THR A 18 -1.25 10.62 5.72
N LYS A 19 -0.76 11.44 4.79
CA LYS A 19 -0.88 11.15 3.36
C LYS A 19 -0.23 9.80 2.98
N LYS A 20 0.95 9.50 3.53
CA LYS A 20 1.61 8.21 3.31
C LYS A 20 0.82 7.06 3.92
N ALA A 21 0.34 7.22 5.16
CA ALA A 21 -0.42 6.19 5.85
C ALA A 21 -1.71 5.85 5.09
N LEU A 22 -2.49 6.85 4.69
CA LEU A 22 -3.70 6.66 3.89
C LEU A 22 -3.39 6.07 2.51
N SER A 23 -2.32 6.50 1.87
CA SER A 23 -1.87 5.91 0.60
C SER A 23 -1.46 4.45 0.76
N THR A 24 -0.83 4.05 1.86
CA THR A 24 -0.50 2.64 2.12
C THR A 24 -1.76 1.85 2.47
N ALA A 25 -2.68 2.43 3.24
CA ALA A 25 -3.96 1.81 3.58
C ALA A 25 -4.77 1.47 2.34
N SER A 26 -4.80 2.36 1.34
CA SER A 26 -5.51 2.09 0.09
C SER A 26 -4.86 0.93 -0.68
N LEU A 27 -3.52 0.88 -0.76
CA LEU A 27 -2.82 -0.25 -1.38
C LEU A 27 -3.09 -1.57 -0.63
N ILE A 28 -3.09 -1.56 0.70
CA ILE A 28 -3.43 -2.73 1.52
C ILE A 28 -4.86 -3.19 1.23
N LEU A 29 -5.84 -2.27 1.28
CA LEU A 29 -7.24 -2.58 1.03
C LEU A 29 -7.42 -3.26 -0.33
N PHE A 30 -6.85 -2.70 -1.40
CA PHE A 30 -6.94 -3.31 -2.72
C PHE A 30 -6.16 -4.61 -2.83
N SER A 31 -5.04 -4.77 -2.12
CA SER A 31 -4.30 -6.04 -2.13
C SER A 31 -5.08 -7.16 -1.44
N LEU A 32 -5.73 -6.87 -0.31
CA LEU A 32 -6.61 -7.80 0.39
C LEU A 32 -7.83 -8.19 -0.47
N ASN A 33 -8.37 -7.24 -1.24
CA ASN A 33 -9.43 -7.50 -2.24
C ASN A 33 -8.95 -8.32 -3.45
N GLN A 34 -7.67 -8.62 -3.55
CA GLN A 34 -7.09 -9.55 -4.52
C GLN A 34 -6.63 -10.85 -3.82
N ASP A 35 -7.30 -11.21 -2.72
CA ASP A 35 -7.05 -12.41 -1.92
C ASP A 35 -5.64 -12.52 -1.30
N ALA A 36 -4.90 -11.40 -1.25
CA ALA A 36 -3.61 -11.39 -0.58
C ALA A 36 -3.79 -11.51 0.93
N LYS A 37 -2.83 -12.19 1.58
CA LYS A 37 -2.70 -12.24 3.04
C LYS A 37 -1.45 -11.48 3.45
N ILE A 38 -1.57 -10.57 4.41
CA ILE A 38 -0.47 -9.71 4.84
C ILE A 38 -0.23 -9.92 6.33
N LYS A 39 0.98 -10.32 6.69
CA LYS A 39 1.45 -10.30 8.07
C LYS A 39 2.15 -8.96 8.31
N PHE A 40 1.70 -8.22 9.32
CA PHE A 40 2.33 -6.96 9.72
C PHE A 40 3.33 -7.18 10.85
N ASN A 41 4.36 -6.34 10.89
CA ASN A 41 5.24 -6.30 12.06
C ASN A 41 4.46 -5.67 13.21
N SER A 42 4.59 -6.20 14.42
CA SER A 42 4.07 -5.52 15.61
C SER A 42 4.67 -4.11 15.68
N THR A 43 3.85 -3.08 15.94
CA THR A 43 4.33 -1.69 15.92
C THR A 43 4.18 -1.00 17.27
N LYS A 44 5.31 -0.67 17.93
CA LYS A 44 5.72 0.75 18.13
C LYS A 44 4.60 1.78 18.10
N GLU A 45 3.67 1.83 19.06
CA GLU A 45 2.70 2.94 19.22
C GLU A 45 3.40 4.30 19.17
N SER A 46 2.77 5.25 18.50
CA SER A 46 3.24 6.62 18.36
C SER A 46 2.02 7.50 18.52
N ASN A 47 1.98 8.30 19.59
CA ASN A 47 0.83 9.11 19.97
C ASN A 47 0.57 10.31 19.03
N TYR A 48 1.50 10.64 18.11
CA TYR A 48 1.51 11.94 17.44
C TYR A 48 1.12 11.93 15.94
N ALA A 49 1.06 10.76 15.29
CA ALA A 49 0.74 10.66 13.86
C ALA A 49 0.24 9.27 13.46
N GLU A 50 -0.50 9.19 12.33
CA GLU A 50 -0.81 7.91 11.70
C GLU A 50 0.46 7.19 11.26
N LYS A 51 0.56 5.92 11.62
CA LYS A 51 1.69 5.07 11.23
C LYS A 51 1.48 4.54 9.84
N VAL A 52 2.56 4.57 9.06
CA VAL A 52 2.64 3.84 7.80
C VAL A 52 2.90 2.38 8.16
N PHE A 53 2.01 1.49 7.74
CA PHE A 53 2.14 0.07 8.01
C PHE A 53 3.34 -0.53 7.27
N ILE A 54 4.00 -1.51 7.91
CA ILE A 54 5.12 -2.26 7.35
C ILE A 54 4.77 -3.75 7.44
N GLY A 55 4.73 -4.43 6.30
CA GLY A 55 4.57 -5.88 6.24
C GLY A 55 5.86 -6.62 6.62
N GLU A 56 5.70 -7.82 7.15
CA GLU A 56 6.76 -8.82 7.27
C GLU A 56 6.68 -9.85 6.16
N GLU A 57 5.44 -10.24 5.83
CA GLU A 57 5.14 -11.31 4.91
C GLU A 57 3.89 -10.98 4.12
N PHE A 58 3.90 -11.34 2.84
CA PHE A 58 2.80 -11.18 1.91
C PHE A 58 2.62 -12.49 1.16
N LYS A 59 1.44 -13.12 1.30
CA LYS A 59 1.10 -14.36 0.62
C LYS A 59 0.04 -14.12 -0.43
N ILE A 60 0.21 -14.68 -1.62
CA ILE A 60 -0.78 -14.68 -2.68
C ILE A 60 -0.55 -15.89 -3.59
N GLU A 61 -1.62 -16.59 -4.00
CA GLU A 61 -1.52 -17.68 -5.00
C GLU A 61 -0.43 -18.72 -4.69
N GLY A 62 -0.27 -19.07 -3.41
CA GLY A 62 0.75 -20.02 -2.94
C GLY A 62 2.18 -19.47 -2.89
N LYS A 63 2.42 -18.23 -3.34
CA LYS A 63 3.72 -17.55 -3.21
C LYS A 63 3.79 -16.79 -1.90
N VAL A 64 4.98 -16.77 -1.30
CA VAL A 64 5.30 -16.04 -0.08
C VAL A 64 6.41 -15.05 -0.37
N TYR A 65 6.16 -13.78 -0.09
CA TYR A 65 7.11 -12.68 -0.22
C TYR A 65 7.44 -12.14 1.16
N THR A 66 8.71 -11.85 1.38
CA THR A 66 9.26 -11.41 2.67
C THR A 66 9.94 -10.05 2.53
N ARG A 67 10.49 -9.51 3.62
CA ARG A 67 11.17 -8.20 3.62
C ARG A 67 12.28 -8.07 2.55
N PRO A 68 13.18 -9.04 2.36
CA PRO A 68 14.13 -9.02 1.25
C PRO A 68 13.45 -8.83 -0.12
N ASP A 69 12.34 -9.52 -0.36
CA ASP A 69 11.59 -9.41 -1.62
C ASP A 69 10.96 -8.03 -1.80
N PHE A 70 10.41 -7.45 -0.71
CA PHE A 70 9.86 -6.10 -0.73
C PHE A 70 10.93 -5.08 -1.08
N LEU A 71 12.11 -5.19 -0.45
CA LEU A 71 13.24 -4.31 -0.71
C LEU A 71 13.70 -4.43 -2.16
N LYS A 72 13.98 -5.65 -2.62
CA LYS A 72 14.40 -5.93 -4.00
C LYS A 72 13.43 -5.34 -5.02
N THR A 73 12.13 -5.61 -4.85
CA THR A 73 11.06 -5.08 -5.72
C THR A 73 11.05 -3.55 -5.71
N ALA A 74 11.16 -2.95 -4.53
CA ALA A 74 11.13 -1.50 -4.38
C ALA A 74 12.35 -0.79 -4.98
N TYR A 75 13.55 -1.40 -4.96
CA TYR A 75 14.72 -0.84 -5.64
C TYR A 75 14.52 -0.80 -7.16
N LEU A 76 14.10 -1.92 -7.76
CA LEU A 76 13.82 -2.00 -9.19
C LEU A 76 12.72 -1.00 -9.58
N PHE A 77 11.65 -0.95 -8.82
CA PHE A 77 10.54 0.00 -9.04
C PHE A 77 10.99 1.46 -8.94
N ASN A 78 11.83 1.77 -7.96
CA ASN A 78 12.35 3.13 -7.74
C ASN A 78 13.18 3.62 -8.92
N ASN A 79 13.93 2.74 -9.59
CA ASN A 79 14.71 3.08 -10.79
C ASN A 79 13.80 3.45 -11.96
N GLU A 80 12.76 2.65 -12.23
CA GLU A 80 11.82 2.96 -13.32
C GLU A 80 11.00 4.21 -13.04
N MET A 81 10.46 4.31 -11.84
CA MET A 81 9.75 5.50 -11.41
C MET A 81 10.66 6.73 -11.44
N HIS A 82 11.98 6.58 -11.27
CA HIS A 82 12.90 7.71 -11.41
C HIS A 82 12.83 8.31 -12.81
N ASN A 83 12.88 7.46 -13.84
CA ASN A 83 12.81 7.87 -15.24
C ASN A 83 11.47 8.49 -15.58
N ILE A 84 10.38 7.81 -15.19
CA ILE A 84 9.00 8.28 -15.43
C ILE A 84 8.78 9.68 -14.81
N ILE A 85 9.18 9.87 -13.55
CA ILE A 85 8.98 11.14 -12.83
C ILE A 85 9.89 12.23 -13.41
N LYS A 86 11.14 11.90 -13.79
CA LYS A 86 12.05 12.86 -14.42
C LYS A 86 11.48 13.37 -15.74
N GLU A 87 10.95 12.48 -16.57
CA GLU A 87 10.32 12.86 -17.84
C GLU A 87 9.05 13.70 -17.61
N ALA A 88 8.17 13.29 -16.70
CA ALA A 88 6.95 14.02 -16.38
C ALA A 88 7.24 15.45 -15.90
N LYS A 89 8.25 15.62 -15.04
CA LYS A 89 8.70 16.95 -14.60
C LYS A 89 9.23 17.81 -15.74
N ARG A 90 10.02 17.23 -16.66
CA ARG A 90 10.50 17.93 -17.86
C ARG A 90 9.34 18.43 -18.72
N LYS A 91 8.26 17.66 -18.80
CA LYS A 91 7.03 18.02 -19.54
C LYS A 91 6.06 18.91 -18.73
N GLY A 92 6.39 19.31 -17.51
CA GLY A 92 5.51 20.10 -16.64
C GLY A 92 4.26 19.35 -16.14
N VAL A 93 4.23 18.02 -16.26
CA VAL A 93 3.10 17.17 -15.86
C VAL A 93 3.04 17.09 -14.33
N ARG A 94 1.91 17.51 -13.76
CA ARG A 94 1.70 17.57 -12.30
C ARG A 94 1.39 16.22 -11.67
N ASP A 95 0.62 15.39 -12.38
CA ASP A 95 0.19 14.08 -11.91
C ASP A 95 0.52 13.04 -12.97
N VAL A 96 1.12 11.94 -12.53
CA VAL A 96 1.56 10.84 -13.39
C VAL A 96 0.68 9.63 -13.11
N THR A 97 0.10 9.11 -14.18
CA THR A 97 -0.64 7.85 -14.21
C THR A 97 0.31 6.74 -14.60
N VAL A 98 0.45 5.74 -13.74
CA VAL A 98 1.38 4.60 -13.90
C VAL A 98 0.57 3.33 -14.06
N ASN A 99 0.87 2.55 -15.09
CA ASN A 99 0.35 1.20 -15.30
C ASN A 99 1.51 0.21 -15.49
N TYR A 100 1.22 -1.09 -15.54
CA TYR A 100 2.27 -2.11 -15.66
C TYR A 100 3.11 -2.00 -16.93
N ASN A 101 2.51 -1.57 -18.05
CA ASN A 101 3.24 -1.41 -19.31
C ASN A 101 4.36 -0.37 -19.23
N MET A 102 4.25 0.59 -18.31
CA MET A 102 5.28 1.60 -18.08
C MET A 102 6.47 1.06 -17.27
N LEU A 103 6.37 -0.14 -16.71
CA LEU A 103 7.40 -0.78 -15.88
C LEU A 103 8.14 -1.91 -16.60
N ARG A 104 7.99 -2.04 -17.92
CA ARG A 104 8.53 -3.19 -18.70
C ARG A 104 10.03 -3.43 -18.51
N SER A 105 10.80 -2.37 -18.28
CA SER A 105 12.25 -2.42 -17.99
C SER A 105 12.61 -3.07 -16.64
N MET A 106 11.67 -3.16 -15.68
CA MET A 106 11.91 -3.90 -14.43
C MET A 106 12.21 -5.39 -14.68
N GLN A 107 11.62 -5.98 -15.73
CA GLN A 107 11.75 -7.41 -16.02
C GLN A 107 13.16 -7.80 -16.47
N ASN A 108 13.91 -6.85 -17.05
CA ASN A 108 15.24 -7.07 -17.62
C ASN A 108 16.37 -6.46 -16.77
N SER A 109 16.04 -5.89 -15.61
CA SER A 109 17.00 -5.17 -14.78
C SER A 109 17.83 -6.11 -13.91
N VAL A 110 19.12 -5.81 -13.78
CA VAL A 110 20.00 -6.52 -12.86
C VAL A 110 19.50 -6.30 -11.44
N ILE A 111 19.27 -7.40 -10.73
CA ILE A 111 18.85 -7.38 -9.33
C ILE A 111 20.00 -6.83 -8.50
N PRO A 112 19.86 -5.66 -7.85
CA PRO A 112 20.92 -5.14 -7.00
C PRO A 112 21.07 -6.04 -5.76
N GLU A 113 22.31 -6.24 -5.30
CA GLU A 113 22.57 -6.80 -3.98
C GLU A 113 22.12 -5.78 -2.94
N VAL A 114 20.98 -6.03 -2.30
CA VAL A 114 20.40 -5.09 -1.34
C VAL A 114 20.92 -5.40 0.07
N LYS A 115 21.78 -4.53 0.59
CA LYS A 115 22.20 -4.55 2.00
C LYS A 115 21.27 -3.68 2.82
N GLU A 116 20.82 -4.16 3.98
CA GLU A 116 20.04 -3.33 4.90
C GLU A 116 20.89 -2.16 5.42
N ASP A 117 20.28 -0.97 5.50
CA ASP A 117 20.92 0.18 6.13
C ASP A 117 21.20 -0.09 7.62
N GLN A 118 22.45 0.13 8.02
CA GLN A 118 22.86 0.05 9.42
C GLN A 118 22.23 1.17 10.28
N ASN A 119 21.85 2.30 9.66
CA ASN A 119 21.18 3.40 10.35
C ASN A 119 19.70 3.09 10.57
N SER A 120 19.30 2.91 11.84
CA SER A 120 17.93 2.52 12.23
C SER A 120 16.82 3.45 11.71
N LYS A 121 17.06 4.76 11.62
CA LYS A 121 16.08 5.73 11.09
C LYS A 121 15.92 5.60 9.58
N VAL A 122 17.02 5.40 8.86
CA VAL A 122 17.01 5.19 7.40
C VAL A 122 16.35 3.85 7.09
N ARG A 123 16.74 2.80 7.82
CA ARG A 123 16.17 1.46 7.73
C ARG A 123 14.65 1.46 7.86
N ASN A 124 14.09 2.14 8.86
CA ASN A 124 12.63 2.19 9.02
C ASN A 124 11.93 2.94 7.87
N LYS A 125 12.48 4.07 7.41
CA LYS A 125 11.93 4.80 6.25
C LYS A 125 11.98 3.96 4.98
N ASN A 126 13.08 3.25 4.76
CA ASN A 126 13.24 2.35 3.62
C ASN A 126 12.30 1.15 3.73
N ARG A 127 12.04 0.61 4.92
CA ARG A 127 11.04 -0.45 5.13
C ARG A 127 9.61 0.01 4.84
N GLU A 128 9.22 1.21 5.29
CA GLU A 128 7.92 1.82 4.95
C GLU A 128 7.77 1.98 3.43
N ALA A 129 8.79 2.56 2.78
CA ALA A 129 8.78 2.75 1.33
C ALA A 129 8.80 1.43 0.57
N ALA A 130 9.61 0.46 1.01
CA ALA A 130 9.75 -0.82 0.34
C ALA A 130 8.45 -1.60 0.34
N PHE A 131 7.80 -1.71 1.50
CA PHE A 131 6.52 -2.40 1.58
C PHE A 131 5.43 -1.69 0.75
N SER A 132 5.32 -0.37 0.86
CA SER A 132 4.33 0.39 0.07
C SER A 132 4.57 0.27 -1.44
N ASN A 133 5.83 0.30 -1.88
CA ASN A 133 6.19 0.18 -3.30
C ASN A 133 5.99 -1.26 -3.80
N PHE A 134 6.26 -2.26 -2.97
CA PHE A 134 5.94 -3.65 -3.29
C PHE A 134 4.45 -3.85 -3.54
N LEU A 135 3.58 -3.36 -2.65
CA LEU A 135 2.12 -3.42 -2.86
C LEU A 135 1.68 -2.70 -4.15
N ALA A 136 2.32 -1.56 -4.46
CA ALA A 136 2.05 -0.85 -5.70
C ALA A 136 2.39 -1.71 -6.93
N VAL A 137 3.57 -2.33 -6.96
CA VAL A 137 3.98 -3.23 -8.05
C VAL A 137 3.02 -4.42 -8.17
N PHE A 138 2.68 -5.05 -7.06
CA PHE A 138 1.72 -6.15 -7.01
C PHE A 138 0.37 -5.80 -7.65
N LEU A 139 -0.18 -4.62 -7.35
CA LEU A 139 -1.43 -4.15 -7.95
C LEU A 139 -1.25 -3.82 -9.43
N LEU A 140 -0.16 -3.16 -9.81
CA LEU A 140 0.13 -2.84 -11.21
C LEU A 140 0.19 -4.13 -12.05
N GLU A 141 0.87 -5.18 -11.59
CA GLU A 141 0.92 -6.51 -12.22
C GLU A 141 -0.46 -7.12 -12.46
N ARG A 142 -1.46 -6.77 -11.64
CA ARG A 142 -2.85 -7.22 -11.75
C ARG A 142 -3.74 -6.29 -12.58
N GLY A 143 -3.13 -5.38 -13.35
CA GLY A 143 -3.83 -4.48 -14.26
C GLY A 143 -4.41 -3.23 -13.60
N PHE A 144 -4.09 -2.97 -12.33
CA PHE A 144 -4.43 -1.68 -11.71
C PHE A 144 -3.59 -0.57 -12.35
N THR A 145 -4.12 0.64 -12.24
CA THR A 145 -3.42 1.88 -12.62
C THR A 145 -3.35 2.80 -11.41
N LEU A 146 -2.18 3.38 -11.13
CA LEU A 146 -1.93 4.20 -9.94
C LEU A 146 -1.56 5.62 -10.35
N VAL A 147 -2.13 6.62 -9.69
CA VAL A 147 -1.85 8.04 -9.98
C VAL A 147 -1.10 8.68 -8.82
N THR A 148 0.01 9.34 -9.10
CA THR A 148 0.81 10.06 -8.10
C THR A 148 1.19 11.46 -8.56
N SER A 149 1.38 12.38 -7.62
CA SER A 149 1.76 13.76 -7.92
C SER A 149 3.27 13.97 -7.96
N THR A 150 3.78 14.72 -8.94
CA THR A 150 5.20 15.05 -9.12
C THR A 150 5.65 16.28 -8.33
N LYS A 151 4.69 17.13 -7.90
CA LYS A 151 4.91 18.51 -7.39
C LYS A 151 5.89 18.62 -6.21
N LYS A 152 6.08 17.56 -5.43
CA LYS A 152 6.94 17.56 -4.22
C LYS A 152 7.91 16.38 -4.15
N MET A 153 8.07 15.62 -5.23
CA MET A 153 9.00 14.49 -5.24
C MET A 153 10.43 15.02 -5.33
N LYS A 154 11.28 14.73 -4.34
CA LYS A 154 12.72 14.96 -4.44
C LYS A 154 13.36 13.65 -4.85
N MET A 155 14.12 13.68 -5.94
CA MET A 155 14.83 12.48 -6.39
C MET A 155 16.07 12.32 -5.50
N SER A 156 16.20 11.16 -4.85
CA SER A 156 17.36 10.79 -4.06
C SER A 156 17.88 9.45 -4.55
N SER A 157 19.19 9.33 -4.75
CA SER A 157 19.85 8.06 -5.04
C SER A 157 20.18 7.26 -3.78
N LYS A 158 20.07 7.87 -2.59
CA LYS A 158 20.51 7.27 -1.31
C LYS A 158 19.44 6.50 -0.56
N THR A 159 18.16 6.72 -0.88
CA THR A 159 17.03 6.16 -0.14
C THR A 159 15.92 5.76 -1.09
N ILE A 160 15.24 4.67 -0.80
CA ILE A 160 14.06 4.26 -1.57
C ILE A 160 13.00 5.35 -1.45
N GLN A 161 12.54 5.88 -2.58
CA GLN A 161 11.51 6.91 -2.56
C GLN A 161 10.17 6.28 -2.17
N PHE A 162 9.50 6.91 -1.22
CA PHE A 162 8.09 6.60 -0.93
C PHE A 162 7.20 7.34 -1.93
N TYR A 163 6.47 6.60 -2.76
CA TYR A 163 5.49 7.16 -3.69
C TYR A 163 4.10 7.17 -3.04
N ALA A 164 3.56 8.36 -2.80
CA ALA A 164 2.24 8.54 -2.20
C ALA A 164 1.19 8.69 -3.32
N TRP A 165 0.38 7.65 -3.50
CA TRP A 165 -0.65 7.56 -4.53
C TRP A 165 -1.87 8.37 -4.15
N ALA A 166 -2.33 9.21 -5.07
CA ALA A 166 -3.52 10.02 -4.91
C ALA A 166 -4.79 9.25 -5.32
N LYS A 167 -4.67 8.34 -6.28
CA LYS A 167 -5.79 7.60 -6.87
C LYS A 167 -5.36 6.21 -7.31
N ILE A 168 -6.23 5.24 -7.12
CA ILE A 168 -6.11 3.85 -7.58
C ILE A 168 -7.25 3.59 -8.56
N ILE A 169 -6.95 3.06 -9.74
CA ILE A 169 -7.92 2.73 -10.77
C ILE A 169 -7.85 1.20 -10.95
N PRO A 170 -8.85 0.46 -10.45
CA PRO A 170 -8.94 -0.99 -10.65
C PRO A 170 -9.08 -1.35 -12.14
N PRO A 171 -8.71 -2.58 -12.55
CA PRO A 171 -8.96 -3.05 -13.91
C PRO A 171 -10.45 -3.14 -14.24
N VAL A 172 -11.29 -3.37 -13.21
CA VAL A 172 -12.74 -3.38 -13.31
C VAL A 172 -13.33 -2.55 -12.17
N GLY A 173 -14.24 -1.64 -12.51
CA GLY A 173 -14.96 -0.81 -11.54
C GLY A 173 -14.49 0.64 -11.51
N ASN A 174 -14.97 1.35 -10.49
CA ASN A 174 -14.76 2.79 -10.38
C ASN A 174 -13.41 3.12 -9.76
N SER A 175 -12.86 4.26 -10.18
CA SER A 175 -11.62 4.77 -9.62
C SER A 175 -11.78 5.21 -8.16
N PHE A 176 -10.78 4.91 -7.34
CA PHE A 176 -10.74 5.21 -5.91
C PHE A 176 -9.75 6.34 -5.60
N SER A 177 -10.27 7.49 -5.19
CA SER A 177 -9.47 8.66 -4.79
C SER A 177 -9.17 8.62 -3.30
N VAL A 178 -7.89 8.69 -2.91
CA VAL A 178 -7.45 8.65 -1.51
C VAL A 178 -7.97 9.86 -0.73
N ASN A 179 -8.11 11.01 -1.38
CA ASN A 179 -8.57 12.24 -0.73
C ASN A 179 -10.09 12.23 -0.46
N GLU A 180 -10.88 11.66 -1.37
CA GLU A 180 -12.33 11.51 -1.20
C GLU A 180 -12.67 10.44 -0.16
N ASN A 181 -11.85 9.39 -0.07
CA ASN A 181 -12.10 8.24 0.80
C ASN A 181 -11.30 8.26 2.12
N LYS A 182 -10.86 9.45 2.58
CA LYS A 182 -10.03 9.59 3.79
C LYS A 182 -10.62 8.91 5.02
N LYS A 183 -11.92 9.08 5.24
CA LYS A 183 -12.61 8.51 6.41
C LYS A 183 -12.53 6.98 6.40
N VAL A 184 -12.91 6.37 5.28
CA VAL A 184 -12.82 4.91 5.06
C VAL A 184 -11.40 4.40 5.30
N LEU A 185 -10.40 5.10 4.75
CA LEU A 185 -9.00 4.71 4.92
C LEU A 185 -8.51 4.88 6.37
N ALA A 186 -8.97 5.90 7.09
CA ALA A 186 -8.68 6.06 8.51
C ALA A 186 -9.29 4.93 9.35
N ASP A 187 -10.51 4.49 9.00
CA ASP A 187 -11.16 3.34 9.63
C ASP A 187 -10.41 2.04 9.34
N VAL A 188 -9.90 1.84 8.11
CA VAL A 188 -8.99 0.72 7.78
C VAL A 188 -7.72 0.78 8.63
N LEU A 189 -7.08 1.95 8.75
CA LEU A 189 -5.89 2.11 9.59
C LEU A 189 -6.18 1.78 11.06
N LYS A 190 -7.35 2.16 11.57
CA LYS A 190 -7.80 1.85 12.94
C LYS A 190 -8.07 0.36 13.12
N GLY A 191 -8.78 -0.26 12.19
CA GLY A 191 -9.05 -1.70 12.20
C GLY A 191 -7.77 -2.53 12.19
N LEU A 192 -6.82 -2.18 11.32
CA LEU A 192 -5.51 -2.83 11.28
C LEU A 192 -4.71 -2.64 12.58
N LYS A 193 -4.76 -1.46 13.21
CA LYS A 193 -4.12 -1.23 14.51
C LYS A 193 -4.72 -2.12 15.59
N ASN A 194 -6.05 -2.14 15.68
CA ASN A 194 -6.77 -2.95 16.66
C ASN A 194 -6.48 -4.44 16.47
N PHE A 195 -6.45 -4.90 15.22
CA PHE A 195 -6.10 -6.28 14.90
C PHE A 195 -4.69 -6.63 15.39
N ILE A 196 -3.69 -5.78 15.10
CA ILE A 196 -2.32 -6.01 15.57
C ILE A 196 -2.21 -5.96 17.10
N SER A 197 -2.95 -5.08 17.78
CA SER A 197 -2.90 -4.97 19.24
C SER A 197 -3.59 -6.12 19.97
N VAL A 198 -4.68 -6.65 19.40
CA VAL A 198 -5.46 -7.74 19.99
C VAL A 198 -4.79 -9.10 19.74
N PHE A 199 -4.18 -9.29 18.57
CA PHE A 199 -3.65 -10.59 18.13
C PHE A 199 -2.12 -10.70 18.21
N ASN A 200 -1.52 -10.52 19.39
CA ASN A 200 -0.17 -11.07 19.69
C ASN A 200 -0.19 -12.64 19.76
N ILE A 201 -0.94 -13.29 18.85
CA ILE A 201 -1.18 -14.72 18.69
C ILE A 201 -0.86 -15.07 17.21
N PRO A 202 -0.27 -16.25 16.91
CA PRO A 202 0.38 -16.57 15.62
C PRO A 202 -0.45 -16.38 14.34
N PRO A 203 0.24 -16.27 13.18
CA PRO A 203 -0.29 -15.66 11.97
C PRO A 203 -1.11 -16.65 11.15
N ASP A 204 -2.41 -16.74 11.38
CA ASP A 204 -3.32 -17.43 10.44
C ASP A 204 -4.73 -16.85 10.36
N CYS A 205 -4.95 -15.62 10.83
CA CYS A 205 -6.25 -14.97 10.69
C CYS A 205 -6.45 -14.55 9.22
N GLY A 206 -7.43 -15.18 8.56
CA GLY A 206 -7.74 -15.02 7.14
C GLY A 206 -8.36 -13.67 6.80
N SER A 207 -8.18 -13.26 5.54
CA SER A 207 -8.73 -12.05 4.91
C SER A 207 -10.24 -11.84 5.11
N ALA A 208 -11.00 -12.91 5.38
CA ALA A 208 -12.45 -12.87 5.54
C ALA A 208 -12.94 -12.13 6.80
N GLU A 209 -12.27 -12.25 7.94
CA GLU A 209 -12.71 -11.58 9.20
C GLU A 209 -12.41 -10.08 9.20
N LEU A 210 -11.29 -9.66 8.59
CA LEU A 210 -10.96 -8.25 8.45
C LEU A 210 -11.91 -7.57 7.45
N LEU A 211 -12.20 -8.23 6.32
CA LEU A 211 -13.18 -7.74 5.35
C LEU A 211 -14.59 -7.74 5.94
N CYS A 212 -14.99 -8.74 6.72
CA CYS A 212 -16.28 -8.78 7.39
C CYS A 212 -16.44 -7.63 8.39
N ASN A 213 -15.42 -7.34 9.22
CA ASN A 213 -15.46 -6.20 10.14
C ASN A 213 -15.47 -4.84 9.42
N ILE A 214 -14.87 -4.72 8.23
CA ILE A 214 -14.90 -3.51 7.41
C ILE A 214 -16.23 -3.37 6.65
N GLU A 215 -16.78 -4.48 6.13
CA GLU A 215 -18.08 -4.56 5.45
C GLU A 215 -19.22 -4.25 6.43
N GLN A 216 -19.15 -4.75 7.68
CA GLN A 216 -20.11 -4.45 8.76
C GLN A 216 -20.09 -2.98 9.19
N GLN A 217 -19.02 -2.22 8.91
CA GLN A 217 -18.93 -0.78 9.20
C GLN A 217 -19.32 0.14 8.03
N ASN A 218 -20.07 -0.36 7.03
CA ASN A 218 -20.92 0.46 6.15
C ASN A 218 -20.22 1.44 5.17
N TYR A 219 -19.21 1.03 4.39
CA TYR A 219 -18.66 1.91 3.33
C TYR A 219 -18.33 1.32 1.96
N LEU A 220 -18.42 0.02 1.70
CA LEU A 220 -18.21 -0.50 0.33
C LEU A 220 -19.12 -1.71 0.05
N LYS A 221 -20.23 -1.49 -0.65
CA LYS A 221 -20.85 -2.59 -1.43
C LYS A 221 -19.93 -2.91 -2.59
N ILE A 222 -18.99 -3.82 -2.37
CA ILE A 222 -18.19 -4.39 -3.45
C ILE A 222 -19.11 -5.37 -4.16
N ASN A 223 -19.55 -5.03 -5.38
CA ASN A 223 -20.23 -5.96 -6.27
C ASN A 223 -19.24 -7.08 -6.61
N ARG A 224 -19.28 -8.17 -5.83
CA ARG A 224 -18.63 -9.41 -6.25
C ARG A 224 -19.33 -9.86 -7.54
N PRO A 225 -18.60 -10.20 -8.61
CA PRO A 225 -19.23 -10.80 -9.77
C PRO A 225 -20.00 -12.05 -9.32
N GLN A 226 -21.29 -12.10 -9.63
CA GLN A 226 -22.12 -13.28 -9.38
C GLN A 226 -21.45 -14.47 -10.05
N LYS A 227 -21.07 -15.48 -9.27
CA LYS A 227 -20.68 -16.79 -9.81
C LYS A 227 -21.86 -17.30 -10.63
N THR A 228 -21.70 -17.40 -11.94
CA THR A 228 -22.59 -18.20 -12.78
C THR A 228 -22.60 -19.64 -12.26
N PRO A 229 -23.78 -20.26 -12.09
CA PRO A 229 -23.87 -21.62 -11.57
C PRO A 229 -23.32 -22.60 -12.60
N SER A 230 -22.11 -23.09 -12.37
CA SER A 230 -21.59 -24.27 -13.05
C SER A 230 -22.40 -25.47 -12.58
N ALA A 231 -23.18 -26.05 -13.48
CA ALA A 231 -23.86 -27.32 -13.31
C ALA A 231 -22.80 -28.41 -13.14
N PHE A 232 -22.47 -28.79 -11.91
CA PHE A 232 -21.98 -30.10 -11.46
C PHE A 232 -21.62 -29.94 -9.96
N GLN A 233 -22.56 -30.32 -9.09
CA GLN A 233 -22.28 -30.65 -7.69
C GLN A 233 -22.44 -32.16 -7.50
N PRO A 234 -21.78 -32.72 -6.48
CA PRO A 234 -22.58 -33.14 -5.33
C PRO A 234 -22.10 -32.56 -3.99
N SER A 235 -22.99 -31.74 -3.41
CA SER A 235 -23.44 -31.64 -2.02
C SER A 235 -22.47 -31.51 -0.83
N LYS A 236 -22.93 -30.64 0.10
CA LYS A 236 -22.65 -30.46 1.55
C LYS A 236 -21.77 -29.23 1.85
N VAL A 237 -22.15 -28.25 2.67
CA VAL A 237 -23.26 -28.07 3.63
C VAL A 237 -23.61 -26.56 3.73
N LEU A 238 -24.89 -26.33 4.04
CA LEU A 238 -25.61 -25.11 4.38
C LEU A 238 -24.97 -24.33 5.55
N PHE A 239 -24.93 -22.99 5.49
CA PHE A 239 -25.33 -22.14 6.61
C PHE A 239 -25.90 -20.82 6.09
N GLN A 240 -27.13 -20.56 6.51
CA GLN A 240 -27.92 -19.36 6.30
C GLN A 240 -27.99 -18.66 7.66
N VAL A 241 -27.75 -17.35 7.70
CA VAL A 241 -28.17 -16.51 8.84
C VAL A 241 -28.74 -15.22 8.26
N ILE A 242 -29.88 -14.86 8.85
CA ILE A 242 -30.89 -13.85 8.51
C ILE A 242 -30.29 -12.45 8.36
#